data_AF-A0AAU8SU25-F1
#
_entry.id   AF-A0AAU8SU25-F1
#
_cell.length_a   1.000
_cell.length_b   1.000
_cell.length_c   1.000
_cell.angle_alpha   90.00
_cell.angle_beta   90.00
_cell.angle_gamma   90.00
#
_symmetry.space_group_name_H-M   'P 1'
#
loop_
_entity.id
_entity.type
_entity.pdbx_description
1 polymer ?
#
loop_
_entity_poly.entity_id
_entity_poly.type
_entity_poly.pdbx_seq_one_letter_code
_entity_poly.pdbx_strand_id
1 'polypeptide(L)'
;MAALIADAGFGELDELVLCHCESGLRAMLRKGGQTGEWQFDERLIGLLTTVVNEHERQLRQTRLQVIVKATEALERAIDVSETPEDLFSSRTAIAGPKRLA
;
A
#
# COMPACT_ATOMS: atom_id res chain seq x y z
N MET A 1 -4.68 -0.96 1.08
CA MET A 1 -5.46 -0.94 2.33
C MET A 1 -4.60 -0.69 3.57
N ALA A 2 -3.51 -1.45 3.77
CA ALA A 2 -2.62 -1.28 4.93
C ALA A 2 -2.11 0.17 5.14
N ALA A 3 -1.68 0.82 4.05
CA ALA A 3 -1.24 2.22 4.09
C ALA A 3 -2.38 3.19 4.47
N LEU A 4 -3.61 2.99 3.99
CA LEU A 4 -4.75 3.84 4.32
C LEU A 4 -5.17 3.70 5.80
N ILE A 5 -5.04 2.50 6.36
CA ILE A 5 -5.28 2.25 7.79
C ILE A 5 -4.14 2.83 8.63
N ALA A 6 -2.89 2.76 8.15
CA ALA A 6 -1.75 3.41 8.78
C ALA A 6 -1.91 4.94 8.81
N ASP A 7 -2.31 5.55 7.69
CA ASP A 7 -2.57 6.99 7.57
C ASP A 7 -3.75 7.46 8.44
N ALA A 8 -4.70 6.57 8.74
CA ALA A 8 -5.77 6.82 9.71
C ALA A 8 -5.30 6.78 11.18
N GLY A 9 -4.00 6.60 11.42
CA GLY A 9 -3.38 6.57 12.76
C GLY A 9 -3.32 5.18 13.40
N PHE A 10 -3.57 4.11 12.64
CA PHE A 10 -3.62 2.74 13.15
C PHE A 10 -2.50 1.85 12.59
N GLY A 11 -1.36 2.42 12.21
CA GLY A 11 -0.21 1.66 11.69
C GLY A 11 1.07 1.96 12.44
N GLU A 12 1.85 0.92 12.70
CA GLU A 12 3.23 1.00 13.17
C GLU A 12 4.23 0.82 12.02
N LEU A 13 3.73 0.71 10.79
CA LEU A 13 4.56 0.50 9.61
C LEU A 13 5.37 1.76 9.29
N ASP A 14 6.70 1.62 9.22
CA ASP A 14 7.59 2.70 8.80
C ASP A 14 7.27 3.13 7.35
N GLU A 15 7.13 4.44 7.16
CA GLU A 15 6.89 5.07 5.85
C GLU A 15 7.99 4.69 4.84
N LEU A 16 9.23 4.50 5.31
CA LEU A 16 10.33 4.01 4.48
C LEU A 16 10.08 2.58 4.01
N VAL A 17 9.55 1.68 4.84
CA VAL A 17 9.24 0.30 4.44
C VAL A 17 8.19 0.30 3.32
N LEU A 18 7.16 1.13 3.43
CA LEU A 18 6.15 1.30 2.38
C LEU A 18 6.78 1.82 1.07
N CYS A 19 7.60 2.88 1.14
CA CYS A 19 8.24 3.45 -0.04
C CYS A 19 9.16 2.45 -0.77
N HIS A 20 9.92 1.63 -0.03
CA HIS A 20 10.76 0.59 -0.62
C HIS A 20 9.92 -0.53 -1.23
N CYS A 21 8.84 -0.96 -0.57
CA CYS A 21 7.89 -1.92 -1.12
C CYS A 21 7.28 -1.44 -2.45
N GLU A 22 6.77 -0.21 -2.49
CA GLU A 22 6.14 0.37 -3.67
C GLU A 22 7.12 0.51 -4.83
N SER A 23 8.33 0.96 -4.54
CA SER A 23 9.40 1.09 -5.55
C SER A 23 9.79 -0.28 -6.12
N GLY A 24 9.89 -1.31 -5.27
CA GLY A 24 10.16 -2.67 -5.70
C GLY A 24 9.04 -3.27 -6.55
N LEU A 25 7.77 -3.07 -6.15
CA LEU A 25 6.61 -3.51 -6.92
C LEU A 25 6.52 -2.83 -8.28
N ARG A 26 6.73 -1.50 -8.36
CA ARG A 26 6.76 -0.77 -9.64
C ARG A 26 7.89 -1.27 -10.55
N ALA A 27 9.07 -1.54 -10.00
CA ALA A 27 10.18 -2.09 -10.78
C ALA A 27 9.84 -3.49 -11.35
N MET A 28 9.22 -4.34 -10.53
CA MET A 28 8.77 -5.67 -10.94
C MET A 28 7.66 -5.60 -12.00
N LEU A 29 6.65 -4.76 -11.81
CA LEU A 29 5.55 -4.56 -12.77
C LEU A 29 6.06 -4.09 -14.13
N ARG A 30 6.94 -3.09 -14.13
CA ARG A 30 7.54 -2.57 -15.37
C ARG A 30 8.40 -3.60 -16.08
N LYS A 31 9.24 -4.35 -15.35
CA LYS A 31 10.05 -5.42 -15.94
C LYS A 31 9.17 -6.52 -16.52
N GLY A 32 8.22 -7.03 -15.73
CA GLY A 32 7.30 -8.09 -16.17
C GLY A 32 6.42 -7.68 -17.35
N GLY A 33 5.95 -6.43 -17.38
CA GLY A 33 5.21 -5.88 -18.51
C GLY A 33 6.03 -5.78 -19.80
N GLN A 34 7.34 -5.57 -19.70
CA GLN A 34 8.25 -5.46 -20.85
C GLN A 34 8.79 -6.81 -21.32
N THR A 35 9.11 -7.72 -20.39
CA THR A 35 9.85 -8.96 -20.68
C THR A 35 9.00 -10.22 -20.55
N GLY A 36 7.83 -10.14 -19.93
CA GLY A 36 7.02 -11.30 -19.55
C GLY A 36 7.57 -12.08 -18.35
N GLU A 37 8.69 -11.66 -17.77
CA GLU A 37 9.31 -12.32 -16.61
C GLU A 37 8.89 -11.68 -15.30
N TRP A 38 8.21 -12.46 -14.45
CA TRP A 38 7.75 -12.04 -13.14
C TRP A 38 8.66 -12.62 -12.06
N GLN A 39 9.59 -11.82 -11.55
CA GLN A 39 10.50 -12.22 -10.48
C GLN A 39 10.45 -11.22 -9.34
N PHE A 40 10.28 -11.74 -8.13
CA PHE A 40 10.35 -10.97 -6.90
C PHE A 40 11.75 -11.11 -6.31
N ASP A 41 12.38 -9.98 -6.02
CA ASP A 41 13.63 -9.97 -5.25
C ASP A 41 13.35 -10.44 -3.81
N GLU A 42 14.25 -11.24 -3.23
CA GLU A 42 14.07 -11.81 -1.90
C GLU A 42 13.96 -10.73 -0.80
N ARG A 43 14.60 -9.57 -0.98
CA ARG A 43 14.41 -8.41 -0.12
C ARG A 43 13.02 -7.81 -0.25
N LEU A 44 12.47 -7.78 -1.47
CA LEU A 44 11.09 -7.33 -1.70
C LEU A 44 10.09 -8.28 -1.02
N ILE A 45 10.34 -9.60 -1.07
CA ILE A 45 9.51 -10.58 -0.37
C ILE A 45 9.52 -10.29 1.15
N GLY A 46 10.67 -10.09 1.77
CA GLY A 46 10.76 -9.78 3.20
C GLY A 46 10.05 -8.48 3.60
N LEU A 47 10.16 -7.44 2.76
CA LEU A 47 9.43 -6.19 2.98
C LEU A 47 7.91 -6.41 2.85
N LEU A 48 7.44 -7.13 1.82
CA LEU A 48 6.03 -7.46 1.63
C LEU A 48 5.47 -8.27 2.79
N THR A 49 6.22 -9.24 3.32
CA THR A 49 5.83 -9.99 4.51
C THR A 49 5.60 -9.07 5.71
N THR A 50 6.45 -8.06 5.89
CA THR A 50 6.29 -7.07 6.96
C THR A 50 4.99 -6.28 6.79
N VAL A 51 4.69 -5.83 5.56
CA VAL A 51 3.45 -5.12 5.24
C VAL A 51 2.21 -5.99 5.46
N VAL A 52 2.25 -7.25 5.05
CA VAL A 52 1.13 -8.20 5.21
C VAL A 52 0.86 -8.48 6.69
N ASN A 53 1.90 -8.74 7.48
CA ASN A 53 1.75 -9.00 8.92
C ASN A 53 1.12 -7.82 9.65
N GLU A 54 1.51 -6.59 9.29
CA GLU A 54 0.91 -5.40 9.86
C GLU A 54 -0.54 -5.22 9.40
N HIS A 55 -0.85 -5.49 8.14
CA HIS A 55 -2.24 -5.47 7.66
C HIS A 55 -3.12 -6.45 8.44
N GLU A 56 -2.63 -7.67 8.70
CA GLU A 56 -3.36 -8.62 9.53
C GLU A 56 -3.55 -8.13 10.97
N ARG A 57 -2.53 -7.49 11.57
CA ARG A 57 -2.65 -6.86 12.89
C ARG A 57 -3.72 -5.77 12.87
N GLN A 58 -3.68 -4.90 11.87
CA GLN A 58 -4.64 -3.83 11.65
C GLN A 58 -6.06 -4.39 11.55
N LEU A 59 -6.30 -5.44 10.77
CA LEU A 59 -7.62 -6.07 10.66
C LEU A 59 -8.11 -6.65 12.00
N ARG A 60 -7.22 -7.19 12.83
CA ARG A 60 -7.58 -7.72 14.16
C ARG A 60 -7.93 -6.63 15.17
N GLN A 61 -7.33 -5.44 15.07
CA GLN A 61 -7.40 -4.41 16.11
C GLN A 61 -8.25 -3.19 15.73
N THR A 62 -8.52 -3.00 14.44
CA THR A 62 -9.23 -1.82 13.92
C THR A 62 -10.74 -2.02 13.98
N ARG A 63 -11.48 -0.97 14.37
CA ARG A 63 -12.94 -0.99 14.35
C ARG A 63 -13.45 -1.16 12.92
N LEU A 64 -14.46 -2.01 12.72
CA LEU A 64 -15.04 -2.32 11.41
C LEU A 64 -15.38 -1.08 10.57
N GLN A 65 -15.90 -0.02 11.19
CA GLN A 65 -16.22 1.25 10.52
C GLN A 65 -15.02 1.93 9.83
N VAL A 66 -13.81 1.76 10.36
CA VAL A 66 -12.57 2.32 9.78
C VAL A 66 -12.12 1.45 8.61
N ILE A 67 -12.27 0.13 8.74
CA ILE A 67 -12.00 -0.82 7.66
C ILE A 67 -12.91 -0.52 6.46
N VAL A 68 -14.22 -0.36 6.69
CA VAL A 68 -15.18 -0.03 5.62
C VAL A 68 -14.77 1.25 4.88
N LYS A 69 -14.44 2.33 5.60
CA LYS A 69 -13.99 3.58 4.98
C LYS A 69 -12.70 3.42 4.17
N ALA A 70 -11.75 2.61 4.66
CA ALA A 70 -10.50 2.34 3.95
C ALA A 70 -10.75 1.49 2.68
N THR A 71 -11.69 0.55 2.73
CA THR A 71 -12.13 -0.23 1.58
C THR A 71 -12.79 0.65 0.53
N GLU A 72 -13.77 1.49 0.91
CA GLU A 72 -14.45 2.41 0.00
C GLU A 72 -13.49 3.42 -0.64
N ALA A 73 -12.45 3.85 0.08
CA ALA A 73 -11.40 4.71 -0.48
C ALA A 73 -10.52 3.96 -1.49
N LEU A 74 -10.20 2.68 -1.22
CA LEU A 74 -9.44 1.84 -2.14
C LEU A 74 -10.24 1.50 -3.40
N GLU A 75 -11.51 1.14 -3.27
CA GLU A 75 -12.40 0.85 -4.41
C GLU A 75 -12.49 2.05 -5.34
N ARG A 76 -12.71 3.25 -4.79
CA ARG A 76 -12.70 4.49 -5.58
C ARG A 76 -11.38 4.74 -6.31
N ALA A 77 -10.24 4.41 -5.68
CA ALA A 77 -8.94 4.54 -6.32
C ALA A 77 -8.75 3.50 -7.45
N ILE A 78 -9.29 2.29 -7.30
CA ILE A 78 -9.28 1.25 -8.34
C ILE A 78 -10.15 1.66 -9.53
N ASP A 79 -11.35 2.18 -9.28
CA ASP A 79 -12.29 2.57 -10.34
C ASP A 79 -11.76 3.67 -11.26
N VAL A 80 -10.88 4.54 -10.73
CA VAL A 80 -10.27 5.66 -11.50
C VAL A 80 -8.88 5.35 -12.03
N SER A 81 -8.33 4.16 -11.74
CA SER A 81 -6.99 3.76 -12.20
C SER A 81 -7.09 2.98 -13.51
N GLU A 82 -6.38 3.42 -14.55
CA GLU A 82 -6.31 2.69 -15.82
C GLU A 82 -5.25 1.58 -15.76
N THR A 83 -4.24 1.75 -14.91
CA THR A 83 -3.16 0.79 -14.72
C THR A 83 -2.88 0.54 -13.24
N PRO A 84 -2.27 -0.62 -12.88
CA PRO A 84 -1.82 -0.88 -11.51
C PRO A 84 -0.81 0.15 -10.99
N GLU A 85 -0.08 0.83 -11.87
CA GLU A 85 0.91 1.86 -11.49
C GLU A 85 0.24 3.14 -10.96
N ASP A 86 -0.97 3.46 -11.44
CA ASP A 86 -1.76 4.63 -11.03
C ASP A 86 -2.21 4.53 -9.57
N LEU A 87 -2.45 3.30 -9.09
CA LEU A 87 -2.79 3.02 -7.69
C LEU A 87 -1.68 3.44 -6.73
N PHE A 88 -0.42 3.23 -7.10
CA PHE A 88 0.73 3.62 -6.27
C PHE A 88 1.00 5.12 -6.34
N SER A 89 0.63 5.78 -7.44
CA SER A 89 0.78 7.23 -7.62
C SER A 89 -0.26 8.01 -6.81
N SER A 90 -1.42 7.39 -6.57
CA SER A 90 -2.52 7.95 -5.79
C SER A 90 -2.24 8.00 -4.29
N ARG A 91 -1.33 7.18 -3.74
CA ARG A 91 -0.98 7.25 -2.30
C ARG A 91 -0.42 8.61 -1.89
N THR A 92 0.48 9.17 -2.70
CA THR A 92 1.04 10.52 -2.49
C THR A 92 -0.02 11.63 -2.51
N ALA A 93 -1.16 11.42 -3.17
CA ALA A 93 -2.27 12.38 -3.23
C ALA A 93 -3.27 12.23 -2.06
N ILE A 94 -3.35 11.04 -1.45
CA ILE A 94 -4.27 10.76 -0.33
C ILE A 94 -3.63 11.14 1.02
N ALA A 95 -2.31 11.18 1.11
CA ALA A 95 -1.56 11.70 2.26
C ALA A 95 -1.70 13.24 2.37
N GLY A 96 -2.87 13.71 2.78
CA GLY A 96 -3.06 15.10 3.21
C GLY A 96 -2.08 15.47 4.34
N PRO A 97 -1.71 16.76 4.48
CA PRO A 97 -0.66 17.17 5.40
C PRO A 97 -0.96 16.68 6.82
N LYS A 98 -0.02 15.90 7.40
CA LYS A 98 -0.02 15.48 8.81
C LYS A 98 -0.23 16.73 9.67
N ARG A 99 -1.44 16.92 10.21
CA ARG A 99 -1.68 17.93 11.25
C ARG A 99 -0.93 17.48 12.49
N LEU A 100 0.23 18.09 12.72
CA LEU A 100 0.88 18.14 14.02
C LEU A 100 -0.12 18.76 15.01
N ALA A 101 -0.58 17.95 15.96
CA ALA A 101 -1.27 18.38 17.17
C ALA A 101 -0.51 17.79 18.35
#